data_AF-A0A941CJF8-F1
#
_entry.id   AF-A0A941CJF8-F1
#
_cell.length_a   1.000
_cell.length_b   1.000
_cell.length_c   1.000
_cell.angle_alpha   90.00
_cell.angle_beta   90.00
_cell.angle_gamma   90.00
#
_symmetry.space_group_name_H-M   'P 1'
#
loop_
_entity.id
_entity.type
_entity.pdbx_description
1 polymer ?
#
loop_
_entity_poly.entity_id
_entity_poly.type
_entity_poly.pdbx_seq_one_letter_code
_entity_poly.pdbx_strand_id
1 'polypeptide(L)' 'MKTLDRTKLAVLIIGTLTTVVSLIGVAIDLNLTNYFFPLYAGLTLVGVSLLHNDATKEGKSDNLVIEK' A
#
# COMPACT_ATOMS: atom_id res chain seq x y z
N MET A 1 -15.31 -3.46 -16.92
CA MET A 1 -14.80 -3.27 -15.54
C MET A 1 -13.28 -3.02 -15.57
N LYS A 2 -12.82 -1.81 -15.93
CA LYS A 2 -11.37 -1.43 -15.97
C LYS A 2 -10.96 -0.40 -14.90
N THR A 3 -11.91 0.13 -14.14
CA THR A 3 -11.72 1.27 -13.24
C THR A 3 -11.34 0.86 -11.81
N LEU A 4 -11.84 -0.28 -11.33
CA LEU A 4 -11.63 -0.76 -9.96
C LEU A 4 -10.14 -0.97 -9.63
N ASP A 5 -9.37 -1.55 -10.55
CA ASP A 5 -7.92 -1.76 -10.39
C ASP A 5 -7.14 -0.45 -10.33
N ARG A 6 -7.55 0.55 -11.12
CA ARG A 6 -6.92 1.87 -11.10
C ARG A 6 -7.16 2.60 -9.77
N THR A 7 -8.35 2.44 -9.18
CA THR A 7 -8.66 3.02 -7.87
C THR A 7 -7.85 2.36 -6.75
N LYS A 8 -7.73 1.02 -6.73
CA LYS A 8 -6.85 0.33 -5.76
C LYS A 8 -5.39 0.77 -5.85
N LEU A 9 -4.88 0.86 -7.08
CA LEU A 9 -3.50 1.32 -7.33
C LEU A 9 -3.31 2.78 -6.87
N ALA A 10 -4.26 3.67 -7.18
CA ALA A 10 -4.22 5.06 -6.74
C ALA A 10 -4.21 5.17 -5.22
N VAL A 11 -5.06 4.41 -4.54
CA VAL A 11 -5.13 4.35 -3.08
C VAL A 11 -3.80 3.86 -2.47
N LEU A 12 -3.17 2.84 -3.06
CA LEU A 12 -1.84 2.38 -2.63
C LEU A 12 -0.75 3.44 -2.80
N ILE A 13 -0.76 4.14 -3.94
CA ILE A 13 0.20 5.20 -4.24
C ILE A 13 0.04 6.36 -3.25
N ILE A 14 -1.20 6.80 -3.01
CA ILE A 14 -1.50 7.87 -2.05
C ILE A 14 -1.04 7.46 -0.65
N GLY A 15 -1.38 6.26 -0.20
CA GLY A 15 -0.99 5.77 1.13
C GLY A 15 0.52 5.74 1.30
N THR A 16 1.24 5.23 0.29
CA THR A 16 2.70 5.15 0.30
C THR A 16 3.32 6.56 0.36
N LEU A 17 2.85 7.48 -0.49
CA LEU A 17 3.33 8.87 -0.52
C LEU A 17 3.09 9.59 0.81
N THR A 18 1.88 9.49 1.37
CA THR A 18 1.54 10.11 2.66
C THR A 18 2.43 9.58 3.79
N THR A 19 2.73 8.27 3.78
CA THR A 19 3.61 7.64 4.77
C THR A 19 5.04 8.15 4.63
N VAL A 20 5.58 8.22 3.41
CA VAL A 20 6.94 8.72 3.12
C VAL A 20 7.08 10.19 3.52
N VAL A 21 6.14 11.05 3.12
CA VAL A 21 6.17 12.48 3.46
C VAL A 21 6.08 12.67 4.98
N SER A 22 5.25 11.88 5.67
CA SER A 22 5.18 11.93 7.13
C SER A 22 6.49 11.50 7.78
N LEU A 23 7.13 10.43 7.32
CA LEU A 23 8.43 9.99 7.83
C LEU A 23 9.51 11.05 7.65
N ILE A 24 9.54 11.70 6.47
CA ILE A 24 10.45 12.80 6.20
C ILE A 24 10.15 13.98 7.13
N GLY A 25 8.88 14.33 7.32
CA GLY A 25 8.44 15.36 8.26
C GLY A 25 8.90 15.08 9.69
N VAL A 26 8.67 13.86 10.20
CA VAL A 26 9.14 13.41 11.52
C VAL A 26 10.66 13.52 11.62
N ALA A 27 11.40 13.13 10.58
CA ALA A 27 12.86 13.16 10.61
C ALA A 27 13.42 14.59 10.66
N ILE A 28 12.73 15.56 10.06
CA ILE A 28 13.14 16.98 10.04
C ILE A 28 12.72 17.69 11.33
N ASP A 29 11.45 17.55 11.73
CA ASP A 29 10.86 18.27 12.86
C ASP A 29 11.16 17.59 14.21
N LEU A 30 11.68 16.34 14.18
CA LEU A 30 11.94 15.47 15.34
C LEU A 30 10.72 15.29 16.26
N ASN A 31 9.53 15.60 15.76
CA ASN A 31 8.30 15.57 16.53
C ASN A 31 7.27 14.65 15.85
N LEU A 32 7.18 13.43 16.36
CA LEU A 32 6.28 12.42 15.83
C LEU A 32 4.81 12.82 15.93
N THR A 33 4.43 13.62 16.93
CA THR A 33 3.03 13.98 17.20
C THR A 33 2.40 14.77 16.05
N ASN A 34 3.15 15.69 15.44
CA ASN A 34 2.68 16.52 14.33
C ASN A 34 2.39 15.71 13.06
N TYR A 35 3.02 14.55 12.92
CA TYR A 35 2.92 13.69 11.75
C TYR A 35 2.28 12.33 12.07
N PHE A 36 1.83 12.10 13.31
CA PHE A 36 1.27 10.83 13.76
C PHE A 36 0.00 10.48 12.97
N PHE A 37 -0.90 11.45 12.81
CA PHE A 37 -2.14 11.26 12.06
C PHE A 37 -1.90 10.89 10.58
N PRO A 38 -1.13 11.65 9.80
CA PRO A 38 -0.88 11.28 8.40
C PRO A 38 -0.05 9.99 8.28
N LEU A 39 0.87 9.70 9.21
CA LEU A 39 1.61 8.43 9.22
C LEU A 39 0.69 7.22 9.49
N TYR A 40 -0.22 7.33 10.46
CA TYR A 40 -1.22 6.32 10.77
C TYR A 40 -2.18 6.06 9.60
N ALA A 41 -2.70 7.14 9.00
CA ALA A 41 -3.59 7.05 7.85
C ALA A 41 -2.89 6.41 6.64
N GLY A 42 -1.64 6.82 6.36
CA GLY A 42 -0.82 6.27 5.29
C GLY A 42 -0.56 4.77 5.46
N LEU A 43 -0.10 4.36 6.65
CA LEU A 43 0.17 2.95 6.96
C LEU A 43 -1.11 2.10 6.89
N THR A 44 -2.23 2.60 7.39
CA THR A 44 -3.52 1.89 7.31
C THR A 44 -3.95 1.69 5.87
N LEU A 45 -3.81 2.71 5.03
CA LEU A 45 -4.19 2.66 3.62
C LEU A 45 -3.31 1.68 2.83
N VAL A 46 -2.00 1.69 3.10
CA VAL A 46 -1.06 0.73 2.52
C VAL A 46 -1.38 -0.69 2.99
N GLY A 47 -1.58 -0.90 4.29
CA GLY A 47 -1.88 -2.20 4.88
C GLY A 47 -3.17 -2.82 4.31
N VAL A 48 -4.25 -2.04 4.24
CA VAL A 48 -5.52 -2.50 3.63
C VAL A 48 -5.35 -2.80 2.14
N SER A 49 -4.58 -1.99 1.41
CA SER A 49 -4.39 -2.18 -0.03
C SER A 49 -3.51 -3.40 -0.34
N LEU A 50 -2.49 -3.68 0.46
CA LEU A 50 -1.65 -4.88 0.35
C LEU A 50 -2.43 -6.15 0.71
N LEU A 51 -3.18 -6.12 1.82
CA LEU A 51 -4.02 -7.26 2.25
C LEU A 51 -5.03 -7.67 1.16
N HIS A 52 -5.61 -6.70 0.46
CA HIS A 52 -6.54 -6.95 -0.64
C HIS A 52 -5.86 -7.33 -1.97
N ASN A 53 -4.53 -7.24 -2.08
CA ASN A 53 -3.76 -7.62 -3.26
C ASN A 53 -3.29 -9.08 -3.15
N ASP A 54 -2.91 -9.54 -1.95
CA ASP A 54 -2.49 -10.92 -1.71
C ASP A 54 -3.66 -11.92 -1.76
N ALA A 55 -4.87 -11.53 -1.36
CA ALA A 55 -6.08 -12.35 -1.55
C ALA A 55 -6.38 -12.69 -3.03
N THR A 56 -5.75 -12.00 -3.99
CA THR A 56 -5.89 -12.28 -5.43
C THR A 56 -4.76 -13.18 -5.97
N LYS A 57 -3.69 -13.40 -5.20
CA LYS A 57 -2.49 -14.14 -5.64
C LYS A 57 -2.47 -15.61 -5.20
N GLU A 58 -3.30 -16.03 -4.27
CA GLU A 58 -3.45 -17.46 -3.93
C GLU A 58 -4.17 -18.28 -5.02
N GLY A 59 -4.76 -17.63 -6.03
CA GLY A 59 -5.41 -18.32 -7.16
C GLY A 59 -4.55 -18.51 -8.42
N LYS A 60 -3.25 -18.20 -8.39
CA LYS A 60 -2.35 -18.34 -9.55
C LYS A 60 -1.09 -19.14 -9.24
N SER A 61 -1.26 -20.24 -8.52
CA SER A 61 -0.31 -21.33 -8.47
C SER A 61 -1.07 -22.59 -8.88
N ASP A 62 -1.07 -22.89 -10.19
CA ASP A 62 -1.27 -24.24 -10.75
C ASP A 62 -1.44 -24.15 -12.28
N ASN A 63 -0.30 -24.11 -12.98
CA ASN A 63 -0.03 -24.78 -14.27
C ASN A 63 1.05 -24.03 -15.05
N LEU A 64 2.25 -24.60 -15.09
CA LEU A 64 3.02 -24.93 -16.31
C LEU A 64 4.52 -25.05 -16.00
N VAL A 65 4.85 -26.15 -15.30
CA VAL A 65 6.16 -26.82 -15.25
C VAL A 65 5.72 -28.29 -15.12
N ILE A 66 5.80 -29.22 -16.07
CA ILE A 66 6.81 -29.58 -17.08
C ILE A 66 6.07 -30.40 -18.17
N GLU A 67 6.23 -30.07 -19.45
CA GLU A 67 6.02 -31.03 -20.55
C GLU A 67 7.40 -31.40 -21.10
N LYS A 68 7.79 -32.66 -20.95
CA LYS A 68 8.81 -33.31 -21.76
C LYS A 68 8.56 -34.81 -21.81
#